data_AF-A0A090WHR9-F1
#
_entry.id   AF-A0A090WHR9-F1
#
_cell.length_a   1.000
_cell.length_b   1.000
_cell.length_c   1.000
_cell.angle_alpha   90.00
_cell.angle_beta   90.00
_cell.angle_gamma   90.00
#
_symmetry.space_group_name_H-M   'P 1'
#
loop_
_entity.id
_entity.type
_entity.pdbx_description
1 polymer ?
#
loop_
_entity_poly.entity_id
_entity_poly.type
_entity_poly.pdbx_seq_one_letter_code
_entity_poly.pdbx_strand_id
1 'polypeptide(L)' 'MGKEYDGIHRTTFVIDENGVIEDVILKVKTKAHAAQILDA' A
#
# COMPACT_ATOMS: atom_id res chain seq x y z
N MET A 1 10.79 8.89 31.30
CA MET A 1 10.79 7.76 30.35
C MET A 1 9.60 7.95 29.43
N GLY A 2 9.86 8.45 28.20
CA GLY A 2 8.83 8.77 27.23
C GLY A 2 8.30 7.50 26.56
N LYS A 3 7.03 7.50 26.19
CA LYS A 3 6.42 6.40 25.43
C LYS A 3 6.90 6.50 23.98
N GLU A 4 7.55 5.45 23.48
CA GLU A 4 7.83 5.29 22.05
C GLU A 4 6.54 4.84 21.37
N TYR A 5 6.13 5.58 20.35
CA TYR A 5 4.96 5.26 19.54
C TYR A 5 5.44 4.90 18.14
N ASP A 6 5.06 3.72 17.64
CA ASP A 6 5.45 3.19 16.32
C ASP A 6 4.92 4.03 15.13
N GLY A 7 4.08 5.03 15.41
CA GLY A 7 3.49 5.90 14.40
C GLY A 7 2.35 5.22 13.64
N ILE A 8 1.99 5.80 12.49
CA ILE A 8 0.93 5.27 11.61
C ILE A 8 1.59 4.65 10.38
N HIS A 9 1.48 3.33 10.24
CA HIS A 9 1.89 2.62 9.04
C HIS A 9 0.83 2.77 7.95
N ARG A 10 1.14 3.51 6.90
CA ARG A 10 0.24 3.70 5.75
C ARG A 10 0.45 2.58 4.74
N THR A 11 -0.53 1.69 4.63
CA THR A 11 -0.53 0.57 3.69
C THR A 11 -1.77 0.65 2.80
N THR A 12 -1.62 0.40 1.50
CA THR A 12 -2.73 0.29 0.56
C THR A 12 -2.85 -1.15 0.10
N PHE A 13 -4.08 -1.67 0.11
CA PHE A 13 -4.40 -3.03 -0.33
C PHE A 13 -5.24 -2.95 -1.60
N VAL A 14 -4.88 -3.73 -2.62
CA VAL A 14 -5.69 -3.96 -3.81
C VAL A 14 -6.42 -5.29 -3.61
N ILE A 15 -7.74 -5.28 -3.73
CA ILE A 15 -8.59 -6.44 -3.49
C ILE A 15 -9.44 -6.68 -4.75
N ASP A 16 -9.51 -7.92 -5.20
CA ASP A 16 -10.31 -8.33 -6.34
C ASP A 16 -11.81 -8.49 -5.98
N GLU A 17 -12.63 -8.78 -6.98
CA GLU A 17 -14.08 -8.97 -6.82
C GLU A 17 -14.48 -10.22 -6.00
N ASN A 18 -13.54 -11.16 -5.83
CA ASN A 18 -13.73 -12.37 -5.04
C ASN A 18 -13.28 -12.19 -3.58
N GLY A 19 -12.74 -11.02 -3.23
CA GLY A 19 -12.25 -10.68 -1.88
C GLY A 19 -10.81 -11.14 -1.61
N VAL A 20 -10.04 -11.48 -2.63
CA VAL A 20 -8.63 -11.87 -2.55
C VAL A 20 -7.75 -10.64 -2.66
N ILE A 21 -6.73 -10.55 -1.80
CA ILE A 21 -5.74 -9.46 -1.84
C ILE A 21 -4.74 -9.77 -2.96
N GLU A 22 -4.76 -8.95 -4.02
CA GLU A 22 -3.85 -9.10 -5.17
C GLU A 22 -2.51 -8.40 -4.92
N ASP A 23 -2.50 -7.24 -4.26
CA ASP A 23 -1.27 -6.48 -4.03
C ASP A 23 -1.31 -5.69 -2.70
N VAL A 24 -0.13 -5.54 -2.08
CA VAL A 24 0.06 -4.85 -0.80
C VAL A 24 1.17 -3.80 -0.93
N ILE A 25 0.76 -2.54 -1.00
CA ILE A 25 1.66 -1.41 -1.21
C ILE A 25 2.05 -0.81 0.15
N LEU A 26 3.21 -1.24 0.66
CA LEU A 26 3.75 -0.86 1.97
C LEU A 26 4.60 0.43 1.98
N LYS A 27 5.02 0.92 0.80
CA LYS A 27 5.91 2.08 0.71
C LYS A 27 5.65 2.83 -0.58
N VAL A 28 4.65 3.71 -0.53
CA VAL A 28 4.20 4.57 -1.62
C VAL A 28 5.37 5.41 -2.14
N LYS A 29 6.10 4.92 -3.15
CA LYS A 29 6.99 5.76 -3.97
C LYS A 29 6.08 6.53 -4.91
N THR A 30 5.72 7.75 -4.52
CA THR A 30 4.80 8.67 -5.22
C THR A 30 5.11 8.88 -6.72
N LYS A 31 6.30 8.54 -7.19
CA LYS A 31 6.70 8.67 -8.60
C LYS A 31 6.31 7.51 -9.53
N ALA A 32 5.80 6.37 -9.02
CA ALA A 32 5.60 5.16 -9.83
C ALA A 32 4.16 4.61 -9.87
N HIS A 33 3.20 5.22 -9.17
CA HIS A 33 1.83 4.67 -9.07
C HIS A 33 1.08 4.62 -10.41
N ALA A 34 1.29 5.58 -11.31
CA ALA A 34 0.58 5.60 -12.59
C ALA A 34 1.09 4.55 -13.59
N ALA A 35 2.36 4.12 -13.47
CA ALA A 35 2.97 3.18 -14.40
C ALA A 35 2.54 1.73 -14.13
N GLN A 36 2.21 1.37 -12.88
CA GLN A 36 1.74 0.02 -12.54
C GLN A 36 0.31 -0.27 -13.02
N ILE A 37 -0.48 0.76 -13.35
CA ILE A 37 -1.89 0.60 -13.72
C ILE A 37 -2.08 0.47 -15.25
N LEU A 38 -1.05 0.76 -16.05
CA LEU A 38 -1.16 0.85 -17.52
C LEU A 38 -0.65 -0.39 -18.30
N ASP A 39 -0.10 -1.40 -17.62
CA ASP A 39 0.36 -2.66 -18.25
C ASP A 39 -0.69 -3.80 -18.17
N ALA A 40 -1.97 -3.45 -17.98
CA ALA A 40 -3.10 -4.39 -18.02
C ALA A 40 -3.87 -4.32 -19.35
#